data_AF-A0A800F0P1-F1
#
_entry.id   AF-A0A800F0P1-F1
#
_cell.length_a   1.000
_cell.length_b   1.000
_cell.length_c   1.000
_cell.angle_alpha   90.00
_cell.angle_beta   90.00
_cell.angle_gamma   90.00
#
_symmetry.space_group_name_H-M   'P 1'
#
loop_
_entity.id
_entity.type
_entity.pdbx_description
1 polymer ?
#
loop_
_entity_poly.entity_id
_entity_poly.type
_entity_poly.pdbx_seq_one_letter_code
_entity_poly.pdbx_strand_id
1 'polypeptide(L)'
;MPNGLIIKSTGSWYKVRSDSGHIIDCRVKGKFRIKGYRLTNPLSVGDRVFFETEDATKGIISKIEKRKNYIIRRSPHAGKYSLLAANIDQVFLMVTLTKPKTSLGFIDRFLVGTAFFNIPCVLVFNKIDLYSKVELAIQDELMKTYTNVGYKTISISCIGKQNIEHLEKKMSNKITLVSGHSGVG
;
A
#
# COMPACT_ATOMS: atom_id res chain seq x y z
N MET A 1 -17.35 17.85 3.72
CA MET A 1 -16.27 16.85 3.93
C MET A 1 -16.45 15.74 2.90
N PRO A 2 -15.38 15.03 2.46
CA PRO A 2 -15.59 13.80 1.69
C PRO A 2 -16.48 12.86 2.51
N ASN A 3 -17.32 12.08 1.85
CA ASN A 3 -18.31 11.22 2.51
C ASN A 3 -18.04 9.72 2.28
N GLY A 4 -16.89 9.38 1.70
CA GLY A 4 -16.50 7.99 1.52
C GLY A 4 -15.01 7.77 1.23
N LEU A 5 -14.61 6.51 1.35
CA LEU A 5 -13.26 5.99 1.10
C LEU A 5 -13.30 4.89 0.03
N ILE A 6 -12.49 5.00 -1.01
CA ILE A 6 -12.34 3.92 -1.99
C ILE A 6 -11.55 2.77 -1.37
N ILE A 7 -12.18 1.61 -1.26
CA ILE A 7 -11.58 0.39 -0.71
C ILE A 7 -11.25 -0.66 -1.78
N LYS A 8 -11.84 -0.56 -2.98
CA LYS A 8 -11.56 -1.45 -4.11
C LYS A 8 -11.78 -0.72 -5.43
N SER A 9 -10.95 -1.04 -6.43
CA SER A 9 -11.09 -0.58 -7.82
C SER A 9 -11.15 -1.80 -8.75
N THR A 10 -12.13 -1.86 -9.64
CA THR A 10 -12.29 -2.95 -10.62
C THR A 10 -12.85 -2.41 -11.92
N GLY A 11 -12.01 -2.28 -12.95
CA GLY A 11 -12.40 -1.66 -14.21
C GLY A 11 -12.87 -0.22 -14.00
N SER A 12 -14.12 0.08 -14.38
CA SER A 12 -14.76 1.38 -14.21
C SER A 12 -15.53 1.55 -12.90
N TRP A 13 -15.55 0.52 -12.04
CA TRP A 13 -16.28 0.50 -10.78
C TRP A 13 -15.35 0.61 -9.57
N TYR A 14 -15.84 1.26 -8.52
CA TYR A 14 -15.14 1.52 -7.26
C TYR A 14 -16.04 1.14 -6.10
N LYS A 15 -15.55 0.33 -5.16
CA LYS A 15 -16.25 0.14 -3.90
C LYS A 15 -15.90 1.28 -2.97
N VAL A 16 -16.89 2.07 -2.59
CA VAL A 16 -16.74 3.18 -1.66
C VAL A 16 -17.36 2.77 -0.33
N ARG A 17 -16.58 2.82 0.74
CA ARG A 17 -17.11 2.72 2.12
C ARG A 17 -17.51 4.13 2.57
N SER A 18 -18.79 4.35 2.82
CA SER A 18 -19.30 5.60 3.37
C SER A 18 -18.81 5.80 4.81
N ASP A 19 -18.89 7.01 5.32
CA ASP A 19 -18.56 7.27 6.74
C ASP A 19 -19.56 6.62 7.71
N SER A 20 -20.77 6.27 7.25
CA SER A 20 -21.74 5.43 7.98
C SER A 20 -21.41 3.93 7.92
N GLY A 21 -20.38 3.52 7.19
CA GLY A 21 -19.91 2.14 7.11
C GLY A 21 -20.51 1.29 5.98
N HIS A 22 -21.49 1.81 5.24
CA HIS A 22 -22.06 1.11 4.09
C HIS A 22 -21.07 1.04 2.92
N ILE A 23 -21.12 -0.05 2.16
CA ILE A 23 -20.29 -0.24 0.97
C ILE A 23 -21.17 -0.09 -0.26
N ILE A 24 -20.80 0.85 -1.13
CA ILE A 24 -21.60 1.26 -2.29
C ILE A 24 -20.73 1.12 -3.55
N ASP A 25 -21.29 0.51 -4.58
CA ASP A 25 -20.62 0.35 -5.87
C ASP A 25 -20.76 1.65 -6.67
N CYS A 26 -19.67 2.39 -6.81
CA CYS A 26 -19.66 3.70 -7.43
C CYS A 26 -19.00 3.71 -8.80
N ARG A 27 -19.48 4.58 -9.69
CA ARG A 27 -18.80 4.97 -10.93
C ARG A 27 -18.38 6.42 -10.86
N VAL A 28 -17.49 6.80 -11.75
CA VAL A 28 -17.05 8.19 -11.88
C VAL A 28 -18.00 8.92 -12.81
N LYS A 29 -18.46 10.12 -12.41
CA LYS A 29 -19.19 11.01 -13.32
C LYS A 29 -18.32 11.27 -14.57
N GLY A 30 -18.91 11.25 -15.76
CA GLY A 30 -18.18 11.39 -17.05
C GLY A 30 -17.22 12.59 -17.10
N LYS A 31 -16.32 12.64 -18.10
CA LYS A 31 -15.24 13.66 -18.23
C LYS A 31 -14.56 14.05 -16.89
N PHE A 32 -14.28 13.07 -16.03
CA PHE A 32 -13.31 13.20 -14.94
C PHE A 32 -11.87 13.26 -15.52
N ARG A 33 -11.64 14.22 -16.42
CA ARG A 33 -10.32 14.60 -16.92
C ARG A 33 -9.74 15.51 -15.85
N ILE A 34 -9.01 14.92 -14.91
CA ILE A 34 -8.13 15.68 -14.03
C ILE A 34 -7.17 16.45 -14.95
N LYS A 35 -7.34 17.77 -15.02
CA LYS A 35 -6.49 18.66 -15.82
C LYS A 35 -5.03 18.41 -15.44
N GLY A 36 -4.19 18.08 -16.42
CA GLY A 36 -2.73 18.16 -16.29
C GLY A 36 -1.94 16.85 -16.12
N TYR A 37 -2.54 15.73 -15.70
CA TYR A 37 -1.78 14.48 -15.49
C TYR A 37 -2.13 13.40 -16.52
N ARG A 38 -1.10 12.83 -17.17
CA ARG A 38 -1.20 11.67 -18.09
C ARG A 38 -1.47 10.36 -17.31
N LEU A 39 -2.51 10.31 -16.49
CA LEU A 39 -2.92 9.13 -15.72
C LEU A 39 -3.88 8.26 -16.55
N THR A 40 -3.73 6.95 -16.46
CA THR A 40 -4.64 5.96 -17.07
C THR A 40 -5.93 5.78 -16.26
N ASN A 41 -5.84 5.91 -14.93
CA ASN A 41 -6.97 5.91 -14.01
C ASN A 41 -6.82 7.08 -13.02
N PRO A 42 -7.79 8.02 -12.94
CA PRO A 42 -7.68 9.16 -12.02
C PRO A 42 -7.88 8.81 -10.54
N LEU A 43 -8.51 7.66 -10.22
CA LEU A 43 -8.79 7.24 -8.84
C LEU A 43 -7.97 6.02 -8.46
N SER A 44 -7.74 5.88 -7.16
CA SER A 44 -7.08 4.72 -6.59
C SER A 44 -7.64 4.35 -5.22
N VAL A 45 -7.31 3.14 -4.75
CA VAL A 45 -7.65 2.70 -3.40
C VAL A 45 -6.99 3.64 -2.39
N GLY A 46 -7.75 4.01 -1.35
CA GLY A 46 -7.35 4.98 -0.34
C GLY A 46 -7.75 6.43 -0.65
N ASP A 47 -8.26 6.72 -1.85
CA ASP A 47 -8.83 8.05 -2.13
C ASP A 47 -10.08 8.30 -1.27
N ARG A 48 -10.10 9.48 -0.64
CA ARG A 48 -11.31 10.06 -0.04
C ARG A 48 -12.09 10.79 -1.13
N VAL A 49 -13.38 10.52 -1.22
CA VAL A 49 -14.22 10.98 -2.33
C VAL A 49 -15.52 11.60 -1.84
N PHE A 50 -16.06 12.46 -2.69
CA PHE A 50 -17.44 12.93 -2.61
C PHE A 50 -18.23 12.11 -3.61
N PHE A 51 -19.29 11.45 -3.16
CA PHE A 51 -20.18 10.70 -4.01
C PHE A 51 -21.64 10.92 -3.63
N GLU A 52 -22.53 10.76 -4.61
CA GLU A 52 -23.97 10.80 -4.44
C GLU A 52 -24.53 9.41 -4.73
N THR A 53 -25.45 8.94 -3.90
CA THR A 53 -26.15 7.66 -4.13
C THR A 53 -27.21 7.83 -5.18
N GLU A 54 -27.22 6.98 -6.21
CA GLU A 54 -28.32 6.87 -7.16
C GLU A 54 -29.43 5.96 -6.63
N ASP A 55 -29.03 4.87 -5.97
CA ASP A 55 -29.90 3.92 -5.30
C ASP A 55 -29.20 3.35 -4.05
N ALA A 56 -29.81 2.34 -3.40
CA ALA A 56 -29.27 1.73 -2.18
C ALA A 56 -27.91 1.02 -2.37
N THR A 57 -27.54 0.70 -3.62
CA THR A 57 -26.37 -0.10 -3.99
C THR A 57 -25.36 0.65 -4.84
N LYS A 58 -25.78 1.70 -5.55
CA LYS A 58 -24.99 2.42 -6.54
C LYS A 58 -24.84 3.90 -6.24
N GLY A 59 -23.72 4.46 -6.67
CA GLY A 59 -23.47 5.89 -6.59
C GLY A 59 -22.55 6.44 -7.67
N ILE A 60 -22.48 7.76 -7.73
CA ILE A 60 -21.62 8.51 -8.63
C ILE A 60 -20.62 9.33 -7.83
N ILE A 61 -19.33 9.09 -8.07
CA ILE A 61 -18.24 9.89 -7.55
C ILE A 61 -18.17 11.20 -8.35
N SER A 62 -18.30 12.32 -7.63
CA SER A 62 -18.31 13.67 -8.19
C SER A 62 -17.00 14.42 -7.96
N LYS A 63 -16.24 14.10 -6.91
CA LYS A 63 -14.97 14.76 -6.58
C LYS A 63 -14.04 13.86 -5.77
N ILE A 64 -12.73 14.06 -5.93
CA ILE A 64 -11.69 13.45 -5.09
C ILE A 64 -11.14 14.53 -4.14
N GLU A 65 -10.97 14.18 -2.87
CA GLU A 65 -10.28 15.05 -1.91
C GLU A 65 -8.79 15.19 -2.25
N LYS A 66 -8.16 16.28 -1.81
CA LYS A 66 -6.71 16.46 -1.96
C LYS A 66 -5.98 15.33 -1.22
N ARG A 67 -5.14 14.60 -1.95
CA ARG A 67 -4.32 13.51 -1.39
C ARG A 67 -3.23 14.06 -0.48
N LYS A 68 -2.97 13.40 0.65
CA LYS A 68 -1.78 13.68 1.48
C LYS A 68 -0.50 13.09 0.90
N ASN A 69 -0.61 11.93 0.26
CA ASN A 69 0.47 11.22 -0.44
C ASN A 69 -0.14 10.19 -1.40
N TYR A 70 0.71 9.57 -2.23
CA TYR A 70 0.31 8.50 -3.13
C TYR A 70 1.52 7.75 -3.68
N ILE A 71 1.30 6.54 -4.20
CA ILE A 71 2.32 5.76 -4.91
C ILE A 71 1.93 5.63 -6.37
N ILE A 72 2.87 5.94 -7.26
CA ILE A 72 2.73 5.74 -8.70
C ILE A 72 3.68 4.66 -9.20
N ARG A 73 3.27 3.97 -10.26
CA ARG A 73 4.11 3.08 -11.03
C ARG A 73 4.05 3.49 -12.50
N ARG A 74 5.20 3.47 -13.18
CA ARG A 74 5.24 3.64 -14.64
C ARG A 74 4.57 2.43 -15.30
N SER A 75 3.56 2.69 -16.12
CA SER A 75 2.91 1.66 -16.93
C SER A 75 3.90 1.15 -17.99
N PRO A 76 4.08 -0.18 -18.10
CA PRO A 76 5.02 -0.75 -19.07
C PRO A 76 4.60 -0.52 -20.52
N HIS A 77 3.32 -0.23 -20.81
CA HIS A 77 2.79 -0.26 -22.19
C HIS A 77 2.49 1.12 -22.80
N ALA A 78 2.55 2.21 -22.03
CA ALA A 78 2.03 3.50 -22.51
C ALA A 78 2.86 4.74 -22.15
N GLY A 79 3.99 4.58 -21.44
CA GLY A 79 4.73 5.73 -20.90
C GLY A 79 3.92 6.60 -19.92
N LYS A 80 2.74 6.13 -19.51
CA LYS A 80 1.82 6.77 -18.57
C LYS A 80 2.10 6.27 -17.16
N TYR A 81 1.71 7.04 -16.16
CA TYR A 81 1.78 6.62 -14.77
C TYR A 81 0.43 6.07 -14.34
N SER A 82 0.44 5.03 -13.53
CA SER A 82 -0.73 4.48 -12.85
C SER A 82 -0.60 4.74 -11.36
N LEU A 83 -1.70 5.19 -10.73
CA LEU A 83 -1.78 5.38 -9.29
C LEU A 83 -2.12 4.06 -8.61
N LEU A 84 -1.22 3.54 -7.78
CA LEU A 84 -1.39 2.24 -7.12
C LEU A 84 -2.25 2.34 -5.85
N ALA A 85 -1.99 3.36 -5.04
CA ALA A 85 -2.75 3.67 -3.83
C ALA A 85 -2.50 5.13 -3.41
N ALA A 86 -3.41 5.69 -2.62
CA ALA A 86 -3.36 7.06 -2.12
C ALA A 86 -3.66 7.13 -0.62
N ASN A 87 -3.27 8.24 0.03
CA ASN A 87 -3.52 8.52 1.44
C ASN A 87 -3.03 7.43 2.40
N ILE A 88 -1.87 6.86 2.07
CA ILE A 88 -1.24 5.77 2.79
C ILE A 88 -0.62 6.33 4.09
N ASP A 89 -0.89 5.69 5.22
CA ASP A 89 -0.30 6.06 6.52
C ASP A 89 1.07 5.42 6.73
N GLN A 90 1.26 4.21 6.21
CA GLN A 90 2.52 3.49 6.30
C GLN A 90 2.61 2.40 5.23
N VAL A 91 3.84 1.93 4.97
CA VAL A 91 4.12 0.77 4.14
C VAL A 91 4.79 -0.30 4.98
N PHE A 92 4.36 -1.55 4.81
CA PHE A 92 5.11 -2.73 5.22
C PHE A 92 5.76 -3.34 3.99
N LEU A 93 7.09 -3.26 3.94
CA LEU A 93 7.87 -3.93 2.91
C LEU A 93 8.28 -5.30 3.43
N MET A 94 7.69 -6.33 2.86
CA MET A 94 8.00 -7.73 3.14
C MET A 94 9.37 -8.08 2.54
N VAL A 95 10.26 -8.58 3.37
CA VAL A 95 11.64 -8.95 3.06
C VAL A 95 11.85 -10.40 3.48
N THR A 96 12.56 -11.13 2.64
CA THR A 96 12.94 -12.54 2.88
C THR A 96 14.37 -12.74 2.40
N LEU A 97 15.17 -13.47 3.16
CA LEU A 97 16.54 -13.84 2.78
C LEU A 97 16.52 -14.94 1.71
N THR A 98 15.52 -15.81 1.74
CA THR A 98 15.36 -16.93 0.80
C THR A 98 13.89 -17.20 0.47
N LYS A 99 13.65 -17.89 -0.65
CA LYS A 99 12.34 -18.41 -1.11
C LYS A 99 11.17 -17.38 -1.18
N PRO A 100 11.21 -16.36 -2.06
CA PRO A 100 12.35 -15.92 -2.86
C PRO A 100 13.28 -15.00 -2.08
N LYS A 101 14.49 -14.75 -2.56
CA LYS A 101 15.38 -13.75 -1.97
C LYS A 101 14.92 -12.34 -2.35
N THR A 102 14.86 -11.45 -1.37
CA THR A 102 14.67 -10.02 -1.60
C THR A 102 16.04 -9.36 -1.73
N SER A 103 16.30 -8.71 -2.87
CA SER A 103 17.59 -8.07 -3.13
C SER A 103 17.70 -6.73 -2.40
N LEU A 104 18.91 -6.39 -1.93
CA LEU A 104 19.18 -5.11 -1.26
C LEU A 104 18.82 -3.91 -2.15
N GLY A 105 19.24 -3.95 -3.42
CA GLY A 105 18.89 -2.88 -4.36
C GLY A 105 17.40 -2.71 -4.62
N PHE A 106 16.57 -3.75 -4.42
CA PHE A 106 15.11 -3.58 -4.43
C PHE A 106 14.63 -2.88 -3.15
N ILE A 107 15.12 -3.29 -1.98
CA ILE A 107 14.81 -2.67 -0.69
C ILE A 107 15.13 -1.18 -0.75
N ASP A 108 16.36 -0.82 -1.10
CA ASP A 108 16.82 0.57 -1.13
C ASP A 108 16.01 1.43 -2.09
N ARG A 109 15.76 0.94 -3.31
CA ARG A 109 14.96 1.65 -4.31
C ARG A 109 13.53 1.86 -3.82
N PHE A 110 12.96 0.86 -3.15
CA PHE A 110 11.63 0.95 -2.59
C PHE A 110 11.57 1.97 -1.45
N LEU A 111 12.54 1.95 -0.54
CA LEU A 111 12.66 2.89 0.57
C LEU A 111 12.76 4.34 0.07
N VAL A 112 13.62 4.59 -0.92
CA VAL A 112 13.73 5.91 -1.59
C VAL A 112 12.40 6.35 -2.18
N GLY A 113 11.68 5.45 -2.84
CA GLY A 113 10.35 5.73 -3.38
C GLY A 113 9.35 6.12 -2.30
N THR A 114 9.28 5.38 -1.20
CA THR A 114 8.36 5.70 -0.10
C THR A 114 8.73 7.00 0.62
N ALA A 115 10.02 7.27 0.79
CA ALA A 115 10.51 8.51 1.38
C ALA A 115 10.16 9.73 0.51
N PHE A 116 10.34 9.62 -0.81
CA PHE A 116 9.99 10.69 -1.77
C PHE A 116 8.51 11.10 -1.68
N PHE A 117 7.62 10.13 -1.44
CA PHE A 117 6.19 10.38 -1.27
C PHE A 117 5.77 10.66 0.18
N ASN A 118 6.71 10.85 1.10
CA ASN A 118 6.45 11.06 2.54
C ASN A 118 5.59 9.96 3.17
N ILE A 119 5.93 8.70 2.88
CA ILE A 119 5.24 7.53 3.43
C ILE A 119 6.21 6.76 4.32
N PRO A 120 5.97 6.68 5.65
CA PRO A 120 6.78 5.87 6.55
C PRO A 120 6.80 4.40 6.13
N CYS A 121 7.98 3.79 6.09
CA CYS A 121 8.15 2.38 5.73
C CYS A 121 8.70 1.57 6.91
N VAL A 122 8.16 0.37 7.09
CA VAL A 122 8.62 -0.65 8.04
C VAL A 122 9.06 -1.87 7.24
N LEU A 123 10.29 -2.33 7.47
CA LEU A 123 10.81 -3.56 6.89
C LEU A 123 10.34 -4.74 7.72
N VAL A 124 9.66 -5.68 7.08
CA VAL A 124 9.09 -6.87 7.73
C VAL A 124 9.83 -8.09 7.18
N PHE A 125 10.75 -8.62 7.98
CA PHE A 125 11.53 -9.82 7.68
C PHE A 125 10.69 -11.06 8.00
N ASN A 126 10.18 -11.73 6.97
CA ASN A 126 9.32 -12.90 7.12
C ASN A 126 10.09 -14.21 6.96
N LYS A 127 9.43 -15.31 7.33
CA LYS A 127 9.88 -16.70 7.18
C LYS A 127 11.04 -17.09 8.11
N ILE A 128 11.12 -16.47 9.28
CA ILE A 128 12.15 -16.80 10.28
C ILE A 128 12.10 -18.26 10.73
N ASP A 129 10.97 -18.93 10.57
CA ASP A 129 10.79 -20.37 10.81
C ASP A 129 11.62 -21.26 9.86
N LEU A 130 12.03 -20.74 8.70
CA LEU A 130 12.80 -21.47 7.70
C LEU A 130 14.31 -21.27 7.82
N TYR A 131 14.75 -20.36 8.69
CA TYR A 131 16.14 -19.92 8.73
C TYR A 131 16.96 -20.70 9.74
N SER A 132 18.14 -21.16 9.30
CA SER A 132 19.18 -21.67 10.19
C SER A 132 19.72 -20.55 11.10
N LYS A 133 20.47 -20.93 12.15
CA LYS A 133 21.14 -19.96 13.04
C LYS A 133 22.04 -18.97 12.28
N VAL A 134 22.69 -19.44 11.20
CA VAL A 134 23.54 -18.60 10.36
C VAL A 134 22.71 -17.58 9.57
N GLU A 135 21.59 -18.02 8.98
CA GLU A 135 20.68 -17.12 8.24
C GLU A 135 20.01 -16.09 9.16
N LEU A 136 19.65 -16.49 10.39
CA LEU A 136 19.12 -15.56 11.39
C LEU A 136 20.15 -14.50 11.78
N ALA A 137 21.43 -14.88 11.97
CA ALA A 137 22.48 -13.91 12.24
C ALA A 137 22.68 -12.91 11.08
N ILE A 138 22.61 -13.39 9.83
CA ILE A 138 22.67 -12.51 8.64
C ILE A 138 21.47 -11.56 8.60
N GLN A 139 20.27 -12.05 8.92
CA GLN A 139 19.08 -11.22 9.01
C GLN A 139 19.24 -10.12 10.07
N ASP A 140 19.73 -10.48 11.25
CA ASP A 140 19.90 -9.54 12.36
C ASP A 140 20.89 -8.42 12.01
N GLU A 141 22.02 -8.74 11.35
CA GLU A 141 22.96 -7.73 10.85
C GLU A 141 22.32 -6.81 9.80
N LEU A 142 21.51 -7.36 8.91
CA LEU A 142 20.79 -6.57 7.91
C LEU A 142 19.74 -5.66 8.57
N MET A 143 19.02 -6.17 9.57
CA MET A 143 18.05 -5.39 10.35
C MET A 143 18.72 -4.26 11.13
N LYS A 144 19.88 -4.52 11.77
CA LYS A 144 20.68 -3.49 12.44
C LYS A 144 21.10 -2.40 11.47
N THR A 145 21.55 -2.78 10.28
CA THR A 145 21.95 -1.82 9.23
C THR A 145 20.83 -0.83 8.92
N TYR A 146 19.62 -1.30 8.62
CA TYR A 146 18.49 -0.39 8.34
C TYR A 146 17.97 0.35 9.57
N THR A 147 18.04 -0.27 10.75
CA THR A 147 17.67 0.38 12.02
C THR A 147 18.58 1.55 12.32
N ASN A 148 19.89 1.42 12.09
CA ASN A 148 20.86 2.50 12.27
C ASN A 148 20.64 3.68 11.31
N VAL A 149 20.05 3.43 10.14
CA VAL A 149 19.64 4.48 9.19
C VAL A 149 18.32 5.16 9.61
N GLY A 150 17.60 4.60 10.58
CA GLY A 150 16.36 5.16 11.14
C GLY A 150 15.08 4.45 10.70
N TYR A 151 15.18 3.33 9.97
CA TYR A 151 14.01 2.53 9.60
C TYR A 151 13.60 1.57 10.70
N LYS A 152 12.31 1.28 10.80
CA LYS A 152 11.81 0.25 11.72
C LYS A 152 11.90 -1.10 11.02
N THR A 153 12.36 -2.10 11.76
CA THR A 153 12.47 -3.49 11.30
C THR A 153 11.68 -4.40 12.23
N ILE A 154 11.06 -5.45 11.70
CA ILE A 154 10.30 -6.45 12.45
C ILE A 154 10.57 -7.82 11.85
N SER A 155 10.90 -8.81 12.67
CA SER A 155 11.00 -10.22 12.25
C SER A 155 9.72 -10.98 12.59
N ILE A 156 9.21 -11.75 11.63
CA ILE A 156 7.98 -12.53 11.79
C ILE A 156 8.09 -13.91 11.14
N SER A 157 7.18 -14.80 11.52
CA SER A 157 6.79 -15.95 10.72
C SER A 157 5.28 -15.92 10.51
N CYS A 158 4.84 -15.73 9.26
CA CYS A 158 3.41 -15.84 8.92
C CYS A 158 2.86 -17.25 9.20
N ILE A 159 3.60 -18.29 8.81
CA ILE A 159 3.17 -19.69 8.96
C ILE A 159 3.21 -20.11 10.44
N GLY A 160 4.31 -19.81 11.13
CA GLY A 160 4.50 -20.09 12.54
C GLY A 160 3.73 -19.15 13.47
N LYS A 161 3.02 -18.15 12.93
CA LYS A 161 2.31 -17.08 13.66
C LYS A 161 3.18 -16.35 14.70
N GLN A 162 4.47 -16.23 14.43
CA GLN A 162 5.41 -15.56 15.34
C GLN A 162 5.41 -14.06 15.07
N ASN A 163 5.27 -13.26 16.13
CA ASN A 163 5.35 -11.78 16.11
C ASN A 163 4.31 -11.07 15.22
N ILE A 164 3.24 -11.77 14.80
CA ILE A 164 2.20 -11.21 13.91
C ILE A 164 1.37 -10.13 14.61
N GLU A 165 1.13 -10.29 15.91
CA GLU A 165 0.45 -9.30 16.76
C GLU A 165 1.07 -7.90 16.69
N HIS A 166 2.39 -7.80 16.47
CA HIS A 166 3.06 -6.51 16.31
C HIS A 166 2.64 -5.80 15.03
N LEU A 167 2.36 -6.55 13.96
CA LEU A 167 1.84 -5.99 12.70
C LEU A 167 0.38 -5.57 12.86
N GLU A 168 -0.45 -6.42 13.45
CA GLU A 168 -1.87 -6.13 13.69
C GLU A 168 -2.05 -4.84 14.49
N LYS A 169 -1.32 -4.71 15.61
CA LYS A 169 -1.33 -3.50 16.43
C LYS A 169 -0.86 -2.27 15.65
N LYS A 170 0.14 -2.42 14.77
CA LYS A 170 0.62 -1.30 13.93
C LYS A 170 -0.35 -0.92 12.82
N MET A 171 -1.12 -1.87 12.28
CA MET A 171 -2.10 -1.65 11.21
C MET A 171 -3.39 -1.01 11.69
N SER A 172 -3.71 -1.16 12.98
CA SER A 172 -4.95 -0.62 13.55
C SER A 172 -5.13 0.87 13.23
N ASN A 173 -6.32 1.21 12.73
CA ASN A 173 -6.74 2.57 12.34
C ASN A 173 -5.85 3.26 11.29
N LYS A 174 -5.15 2.49 10.45
CA LYS A 174 -4.26 3.03 9.41
C LYS A 174 -4.49 2.40 8.04
N ILE A 175 -4.34 3.20 6.99
CA ILE A 175 -4.22 2.70 5.62
C ILE A 175 -2.78 2.21 5.43
N THR A 176 -2.60 0.90 5.46
CA THR A 176 -1.29 0.25 5.33
C THR A 176 -1.16 -0.40 3.96
N LEU A 177 -0.15 -0.01 3.18
CA LEU A 177 0.22 -0.74 1.97
C LEU A 177 1.18 -1.88 2.36
N VAL A 178 0.89 -3.10 1.92
CA VAL A 178 1.83 -4.22 2.01
C VAL A 178 2.45 -4.44 0.63
N SER A 179 3.78 -4.50 0.57
CA SER A 179 4.53 -4.71 -0.68
C SER A 179 5.66 -5.70 -0.49
N GLY A 180 6.14 -6.28 -1.59
CA GLY A 180 7.21 -7.26 -1.60
C GLY A 180 7.23 -8.04 -2.91
N HIS A 181 8.20 -8.94 -3.08
CA HIS A 181 8.21 -9.84 -4.22
C HIS A 181 7.07 -10.86 -4.15
N SER A 182 6.72 -11.47 -5.28
CA SER A 182 5.76 -12.58 -5.28
C SER A 182 6.29 -13.72 -4.40
N GLY A 183 5.45 -14.22 -3.48
CA GLY A 183 5.79 -15.37 -2.63
C GLY A 183 6.59 -15.06 -1.35
N VAL A 184 6.75 -13.80 -0.95
CA VAL A 184 7.46 -13.42 0.30
C VAL A 184 6.61 -13.50 1.57
N GLY A 185 5.28 -13.52 1.43
CA GLY A 185 4.30 -13.64 2.51
C GLY A 185 3.93 -15.08 2.76
#